data_AF-A0A5N7AGZ1-F1
#
_entry.id   AF-A0A5N7AGZ1-F1
#
_cell.length_a   1.000
_cell.length_b   1.000
_cell.length_c   1.000
_cell.angle_alpha   90.00
_cell.angle_beta   90.00
_cell.angle_gamma   90.00
#
_symmetry.space_group_name_H-M   'P 1'
#
loop_
_entity.id
_entity.type
_entity.pdbx_description
1 polymer ?
#
loop_
_entity_poly.entity_id
_entity_poly.type
_entity_poly.pdbx_seq_one_letter_code
_entity_poly.pdbx_strand_id
1 'polypeptide(L)'
;MTQKTVFQGDAKSQSHVSVGSSIYSEKQGSSCTVHGPSQTPHLDHQLQQPQTKEILQALTVALNDIADERQCTKCAVETASGLLTGYVREVKEAKKNGQYSKEEKKALKKEIKGLARGVKRDVKALWLEGK
;
A
#
# COMPACT_ATOMS: atom_id res chain seq x y z
N MET A 1 30.45 65.26 5.80
CA MET A 1 31.62 64.74 5.06
C MET A 1 31.68 63.23 5.27
N THR A 2 31.58 62.45 4.19
CA THR A 2 32.23 61.14 3.92
C THR A 2 32.19 60.05 5.01
N GLN A 3 31.84 58.78 4.77
CA GLN A 3 31.76 57.98 3.55
C GLN A 3 31.01 56.65 3.85
N LYS A 4 30.40 56.09 2.80
CA LYS A 4 29.85 54.73 2.70
C LYS A 4 30.92 53.67 2.95
N THR A 5 30.53 52.53 3.51
CA THR A 5 31.02 51.24 3.00
C THR A 5 29.94 50.16 3.16
N VAL A 6 29.63 49.55 2.02
CA VAL A 6 28.71 48.44 1.81
C VAL A 6 29.48 47.15 2.14
N PHE A 7 28.88 46.25 2.91
CA PHE A 7 29.25 44.84 2.88
C PHE A 7 28.00 44.00 2.63
N GLN A 8 28.03 43.37 1.47
CA GLN A 8 27.06 42.46 0.89
C GLN A 8 27.27 41.09 1.52
N GLY A 9 26.25 40.55 2.17
CA GLY A 9 26.22 39.20 2.73
C GLY A 9 24.99 38.47 2.23
N ASP A 10 25.16 37.71 1.16
CA ASP A 10 24.19 36.75 0.65
C ASP A 10 23.96 35.63 1.67
N ALA A 11 22.72 35.50 2.17
CA ALA A 11 22.25 34.27 2.80
C ALA A 11 20.70 34.19 2.77
N LYS A 12 20.20 33.77 1.61
CA LYS A 12 19.12 32.79 1.42
C LYS A 12 17.95 32.83 2.41
N SER A 13 16.86 33.45 1.97
CA SER A 13 15.50 33.27 2.49
C SER A 13 15.18 31.79 2.71
N GLN A 14 15.05 31.38 3.98
CA GLN A 14 14.38 30.14 4.33
C GLN A 14 12.88 30.43 4.36
N SER A 15 12.23 30.11 3.24
CA SER A 15 10.77 30.07 3.15
C SER A 15 10.24 29.09 4.20
N HIS A 16 9.47 29.61 5.15
CA HIS A 16 8.59 28.82 5.98
C HIS A 16 7.64 28.08 5.04
N VAL A 17 7.78 26.75 4.94
CA VAL A 17 6.73 25.95 4.30
C VAL A 17 5.60 25.92 5.29
N SER A 18 4.67 26.85 5.12
CA SER A 18 3.38 26.84 5.79
C SER A 18 2.69 25.55 5.40
N VAL A 19 2.72 24.55 6.29
CA VAL A 19 1.97 23.31 6.11
C VAL A 19 0.51 23.69 6.26
N GLY A 20 -0.10 24.05 5.13
CA GLY A 20 -1.52 24.30 5.03
C GLY A 20 -2.27 23.07 5.54
N SER A 21 -2.85 23.23 6.71
CA SER A 21 -3.90 22.35 7.21
C SER A 21 -5.07 22.45 6.23
N SER A 22 -5.16 21.50 5.30
CA SER A 22 -6.31 21.32 4.41
C SER A 22 -7.11 20.11 4.86
N ILE A 23 -7.73 20.28 6.02
CA ILE A 23 -9.16 20.04 6.25
C ILE A 23 -9.95 19.70 4.97
N TYR A 24 -10.43 18.44 4.94
CA TYR A 24 -11.52 17.83 4.17
C TYR A 24 -11.45 17.78 2.63
N SER A 25 -11.20 16.56 2.11
CA SER A 25 -11.99 16.02 1.01
C SER A 25 -12.01 14.49 1.08
N GLU A 26 -13.05 13.99 1.72
CA GLU A 26 -13.56 12.62 1.60
C GLU A 26 -14.08 12.42 0.16
N LYS A 27 -13.16 12.27 -0.81
CA LYS A 27 -13.50 11.87 -2.18
C LYS A 27 -12.40 10.98 -2.73
N GLN A 28 -12.76 9.71 -2.91
CA GLN A 28 -12.17 8.71 -3.81
C GLN A 28 -10.63 8.65 -3.82
N GLY A 29 -10.12 7.55 -3.25
CA GLY A 29 -8.69 7.24 -3.16
C GLY A 29 -7.94 7.67 -4.41
N SER A 30 -6.86 8.43 -4.19
CA SER A 30 -5.92 8.93 -5.20
C SER A 30 -5.73 7.91 -6.31
N SER A 31 -6.31 8.19 -7.48
CA SER A 31 -6.10 7.39 -8.69
C SER A 31 -4.61 7.32 -8.96
N CYS A 32 -4.07 6.10 -9.07
CA CYS A 32 -2.67 5.90 -9.38
C CYS A 32 -2.32 6.67 -10.67
N THR A 33 -1.31 7.55 -10.63
CA THR A 33 -0.91 8.33 -11.81
C THR A 33 -0.24 7.47 -12.89
N VAL A 34 0.16 6.25 -12.53
CA VAL A 34 0.86 5.28 -13.40
C VAL A 34 -0.11 4.31 -14.07
N HIS A 35 -1.29 4.09 -13.49
CA HIS A 35 -2.23 3.08 -13.97
C HIS A 35 -3.60 3.72 -14.23
N GLY A 36 -4.25 3.30 -15.31
CA GLY A 36 -5.63 3.68 -15.60
C GLY A 36 -6.63 3.13 -14.57
N PRO A 37 -7.95 3.20 -14.85
CA PRO A 37 -8.97 2.66 -13.96
C PRO A 37 -8.67 1.22 -13.55
N SER A 38 -8.87 0.91 -12.27
CA SER A 38 -8.58 -0.42 -11.74
C SER A 38 -9.41 -1.50 -12.43
N GLN A 39 -8.75 -2.60 -12.79
CA GLN A 39 -9.41 -3.81 -13.27
C GLN A 39 -10.04 -4.61 -12.13
N THR A 40 -9.78 -4.25 -10.87
CA THR A 40 -10.25 -4.91 -9.65
C THR A 40 -10.77 -3.90 -8.62
N PRO A 41 -11.81 -3.12 -8.95
CA PRO A 41 -12.28 -2.02 -8.10
C PRO A 41 -12.75 -2.45 -6.70
N HIS A 42 -13.32 -3.66 -6.55
CA HIS A 42 -13.80 -4.11 -5.24
C HIS A 42 -12.64 -4.50 -4.33
N LEU A 43 -11.60 -5.13 -4.89
CA LEU A 43 -10.36 -5.40 -4.18
C LEU A 43 -9.66 -4.10 -3.78
N ASP A 44 -9.57 -3.13 -4.69
CA ASP A 44 -8.89 -1.87 -4.39
C ASP A 44 -9.57 -1.12 -3.25
N HIS A 45 -10.90 -1.05 -3.27
CA HIS A 45 -11.67 -0.47 -2.18
C HIS A 45 -11.41 -1.20 -0.85
N GLN A 46 -11.30 -2.53 -0.88
CA GLN A 46 -10.97 -3.32 0.31
C GLN A 46 -9.54 -3.06 0.82
N LEU A 47 -8.58 -2.92 -0.10
CA LEU A 47 -7.18 -2.60 0.22
C LEU A 47 -7.01 -1.18 0.76
N GLN A 48 -7.92 -0.28 0.41
CA GLN A 48 -7.91 1.09 0.91
C GLN A 48 -8.51 1.25 2.31
N GLN A 49 -9.18 0.23 2.85
CA GLN A 49 -9.73 0.25 4.21
C GLN A 49 -8.63 0.44 5.26
N PRO A 50 -8.87 1.22 6.33
CA PRO A 50 -7.87 1.49 7.37
C PRO A 50 -7.22 0.22 7.94
N GLN A 51 -8.04 -0.76 8.33
CA GLN A 51 -7.60 -2.06 8.84
C GLN A 51 -6.66 -2.79 7.87
N THR A 52 -6.96 -2.76 6.57
CA THR A 52 -6.13 -3.41 5.56
C THR A 52 -4.82 -2.67 5.36
N LYS A 53 -4.84 -1.33 5.41
CA LYS A 53 -3.63 -0.51 5.31
C LYS A 53 -2.67 -0.77 6.47
N GLU A 54 -3.18 -0.93 7.69
CA GLU A 54 -2.35 -1.27 8.86
C GLU A 54 -1.63 -2.62 8.66
N ILE A 55 -2.33 -3.62 8.13
CA ILE A 55 -1.74 -4.93 7.84
C ILE A 55 -0.69 -4.82 6.72
N LEU A 56 -0.95 -4.04 5.68
CA LEU A 56 0.02 -3.81 4.60
C LEU A 56 1.27 -3.06 5.10
N GLN A 57 1.11 -2.11 6.02
CA GLN A 57 2.22 -1.42 6.68
C GLN A 57 3.03 -2.40 7.53
N ALA A 58 2.38 -3.24 8.34
CA ALA A 58 3.05 -4.27 9.13
C ALA A 58 3.80 -5.28 8.26
N LEU A 59 3.24 -5.66 7.12
CA LEU A 59 3.91 -6.52 6.14
C LEU A 59 5.14 -5.83 5.55
N THR A 60 5.04 -4.53 5.24
CA THR A 60 6.17 -3.73 4.73
C THR A 60 7.30 -3.67 5.75
N VAL A 61 6.99 -3.46 7.02
CA VAL A 61 7.98 -3.47 8.12
C VAL A 61 8.66 -4.83 8.21
N ALA A 62 7.88 -5.93 8.25
CA ALA A 62 8.44 -7.28 8.33
C ALA A 62 9.38 -7.61 7.16
N LEU A 63 9.06 -7.13 5.96
CA LEU A 63 9.92 -7.31 4.78
C LEU A 63 11.17 -6.41 4.83
N ASN A 64 11.05 -5.16 5.29
CA ASN A 64 12.18 -4.25 5.45
C ASN A 64 13.15 -4.72 6.53
N ASP A 65 12.67 -5.36 7.59
CA ASP A 65 13.52 -5.95 8.63
C ASP A 65 14.45 -7.06 8.09
N ILE A 66 14.14 -7.66 6.92
CA ILE A 66 15.07 -8.55 6.19
C ILE A 66 16.20 -7.73 5.58
N ALA A 67 15.85 -6.63 4.89
CA ALA A 67 16.82 -5.77 4.20
C ALA A 67 17.72 -5.02 5.19
N ASP A 68 17.18 -4.66 6.35
CA ASP A 68 17.89 -3.98 7.44
C ASP A 68 18.65 -4.96 8.37
N GLU A 69 18.64 -6.26 8.05
CA GLU A 69 19.28 -7.35 8.83
C GLU A 69 18.83 -7.41 10.31
N ARG A 70 17.67 -6.82 10.64
CA ARG A 70 17.12 -6.78 12.01
C ARG A 70 16.56 -8.13 12.44
N GLN A 71 16.13 -8.95 11.49
CA GLN A 71 15.66 -10.30 11.74
C GLN A 71 16.12 -11.27 10.65
N CYS A 72 16.27 -12.55 11.00
CA CYS A 72 16.56 -13.57 9.99
C CYS A 72 15.37 -13.75 9.03
N THR A 73 15.65 -14.13 7.77
CA THR A 73 14.63 -14.33 6.73
C THR A 73 13.50 -15.25 7.17
N LYS A 74 13.81 -16.29 7.97
CA LYS A 74 12.80 -17.21 8.50
C LYS A 74 11.77 -16.50 9.38
N CYS A 75 12.23 -15.69 10.34
CA CYS A 75 11.36 -14.95 11.25
C CYS A 75 10.50 -13.92 10.51
N ALA A 76 11.09 -13.24 9.52
CA ALA A 76 10.35 -12.30 8.69
C ALA A 76 9.25 -12.98 7.87
N VAL A 77 9.55 -14.12 7.24
CA VAL A 77 8.59 -14.89 6.47
C VAL A 77 7.48 -15.45 7.37
N GLU A 78 7.82 -15.95 8.56
CA GLU A 78 6.83 -16.41 9.54
C GLU A 78 5.90 -15.25 9.97
N THR A 79 6.46 -14.08 10.29
CA THR A 79 5.70 -12.88 10.64
C THR A 79 4.78 -12.42 9.50
N ALA A 80 5.33 -12.29 8.29
CA ALA A 80 4.58 -11.93 7.09
C ALA A 80 3.43 -12.92 6.82
N SER A 81 3.69 -14.22 6.95
CA SER A 81 2.68 -15.27 6.76
C SER A 81 1.58 -15.21 7.81
N GLY A 82 1.93 -14.89 9.06
CA GLY A 82 0.98 -14.67 10.16
C GLY A 82 0.05 -13.49 9.89
N LEU A 83 0.62 -12.35 9.50
CA LEU A 83 -0.14 -11.14 9.14
C LEU A 83 -1.11 -11.39 7.99
N LEU A 84 -0.65 -12.02 6.91
CA LEU A 84 -1.49 -12.37 5.76
C LEU A 84 -2.60 -13.36 6.14
N THR A 85 -2.29 -14.34 6.97
CA THR A 85 -3.28 -15.33 7.43
C THR A 85 -4.32 -14.68 8.35
N GLY A 86 -3.92 -13.77 9.23
CA GLY A 86 -4.81 -12.98 10.08
C GLY A 86 -5.82 -12.20 9.25
N TYR A 87 -5.32 -11.44 8.27
CA TYR A 87 -6.17 -10.67 7.34
C TYR A 87 -7.18 -11.54 6.60
N VAL A 88 -6.75 -12.70 6.09
CA VAL A 88 -7.65 -13.61 5.37
C VAL A 88 -8.77 -14.13 6.29
N ARG A 89 -8.49 -14.35 7.58
CA ARG A 89 -9.53 -14.73 8.56
C ARG A 89 -10.52 -13.60 8.77
N GLU A 90 -10.05 -12.38 8.99
CA GLU A 90 -10.92 -11.20 9.18
C GLU A 90 -11.84 -10.98 7.97
N VAL A 91 -11.29 -11.04 6.76
CA VAL A 91 -12.09 -10.92 5.52
C VAL A 91 -13.12 -12.05 5.41
N LYS A 92 -12.78 -13.26 5.83
CA LYS A 92 -13.70 -14.40 5.84
C LYS A 92 -14.81 -14.20 6.88
N GLU A 93 -14.50 -13.64 8.04
CA GLU A 93 -15.46 -13.32 9.09
C GLU A 93 -16.38 -12.17 8.69
N ALA A 94 -15.85 -11.09 8.13
CA ALA A 94 -16.63 -10.00 7.56
C ALA A 94 -17.60 -10.50 6.48
N LYS A 95 -17.16 -11.46 5.63
CA LYS A 95 -18.04 -12.13 4.66
C LYS A 95 -19.15 -12.96 5.34
N LYS A 96 -18.87 -13.64 6.45
CA LYS A 96 -19.87 -14.42 7.19
C LYS A 96 -20.87 -13.52 7.91
N ASN A 97 -20.39 -12.42 8.51
CA ASN A 97 -21.18 -11.50 9.33
C ASN A 97 -22.08 -10.56 8.51
N GLY A 98 -22.22 -10.78 7.21
CA GLY A 98 -23.12 -10.03 6.36
C GLY A 98 -22.63 -8.64 5.95
N GLN A 99 -21.38 -8.27 6.26
CA GLN A 99 -20.80 -6.98 5.87
C GLN A 99 -20.63 -6.80 4.35
N TYR A 100 -20.84 -7.86 3.57
CA TYR A 100 -20.85 -7.82 2.12
C TYR A 100 -22.17 -8.33 1.57
N SER A 101 -22.73 -7.60 0.61
CA SER A 101 -23.85 -8.04 -0.22
C SER A 101 -23.48 -9.28 -1.05
N LYS A 102 -24.48 -9.96 -1.61
CA LYS A 102 -24.25 -11.14 -2.46
C LYS A 102 -23.48 -10.76 -3.72
N GLU A 103 -23.77 -9.58 -4.25
CA GLU A 103 -23.20 -9.00 -5.45
C GLU A 103 -21.73 -8.66 -5.23
N GLU A 104 -21.41 -7.98 -4.12
CA GLU A 104 -20.03 -7.66 -3.74
C GLU A 104 -19.21 -8.92 -3.46
N LYS A 105 -19.78 -9.91 -2.76
CA LYS A 105 -19.10 -11.20 -2.54
C LYS A 105 -18.74 -11.88 -3.86
N LYS A 106 -19.65 -11.86 -4.83
CA LYS A 106 -19.46 -12.48 -6.15
C LYS A 106 -18.43 -11.71 -6.97
N ALA A 107 -18.49 -10.38 -6.97
CA ALA A 107 -17.54 -9.51 -7.66
C ALA A 107 -16.13 -9.69 -7.10
N LEU A 108 -15.98 -9.58 -5.78
CA LEU A 108 -14.70 -9.74 -5.10
C LEU A 108 -14.10 -11.14 -5.34
N LYS A 109 -14.92 -12.20 -5.30
CA LYS A 109 -14.47 -13.56 -5.62
C LYS A 109 -13.98 -13.68 -7.07
N LYS A 110 -14.65 -13.01 -8.01
CA LYS A 110 -14.26 -13.01 -9.43
C LYS A 110 -12.92 -12.30 -9.62
N GLU A 111 -12.75 -11.13 -9.01
CA GLU A 111 -11.51 -10.34 -9.06
C GLU A 111 -10.32 -11.11 -8.45
N ILE A 112 -10.48 -11.68 -7.25
CA ILE A 112 -9.45 -12.51 -6.60
C ILE A 112 -9.06 -13.71 -7.49
N LYS A 113 -10.05 -14.38 -8.09
CA LYS A 113 -9.79 -15.52 -8.98
C LYS A 113 -9.06 -15.09 -10.26
N GLY A 114 -9.32 -13.87 -10.74
CA GLY A 114 -8.59 -13.25 -11.85
C GLY A 114 -7.11 -13.08 -11.51
N LEU A 115 -6.82 -12.43 -10.39
CA LEU A 115 -5.44 -12.22 -9.91
C LEU A 115 -4.70 -13.53 -9.67
N ALA A 116 -5.33 -14.50 -8.97
CA ALA A 116 -4.71 -15.80 -8.71
C ALA A 116 -4.35 -16.56 -10.00
N ARG A 117 -5.16 -16.42 -11.06
CA ARG A 117 -4.86 -16.99 -12.38
C ARG A 117 -3.69 -16.28 -13.08
N GLY A 118 -3.58 -14.96 -12.91
CA GLY A 118 -2.43 -14.17 -13.36
C GLY A 118 -1.14 -14.67 -12.70
N VAL A 119 -1.11 -14.64 -11.36
CA VAL A 119 0.03 -15.12 -10.57
C VAL A 119 0.42 -16.55 -10.93
N LYS A 120 -0.54 -17.47 -11.07
CA LYS A 120 -0.26 -18.85 -11.50
C LYS A 120 0.40 -18.91 -12.87
N ARG A 121 -0.04 -18.08 -13.81
CA ARG A 121 0.53 -18.03 -15.17
C ARG A 121 1.97 -17.54 -15.11
N ASP A 122 2.23 -16.48 -14.35
CA ASP A 122 3.55 -15.86 -14.24
C ASP A 122 4.54 -16.81 -13.56
N VAL A 123 4.13 -17.46 -12.45
CA VAL A 123 4.94 -18.50 -11.79
C VAL A 123 5.24 -19.67 -12.73
N LYS A 124 4.25 -20.09 -13.54
CA LYS A 124 4.45 -21.17 -14.52
C LYS A 124 5.45 -20.74 -15.61
N ALA A 125 5.38 -19.50 -16.08
CA ALA A 125 6.31 -18.98 -17.07
C ALA A 125 7.75 -18.98 -16.54
N LEU A 126 7.96 -18.42 -15.33
CA LEU A 126 9.28 -18.43 -14.67
C LEU A 126 9.85 -19.85 -14.48
N TRP A 127 9.00 -20.82 -14.13
CA TRP A 127 9.43 -22.22 -14.00
C TRP A 127 9.75 -22.91 -15.33
N LEU A 128 9.18 -22.45 -16.44
CA LEU A 128 9.50 -22.96 -17.77
C LEU A 128 10.74 -22.28 -18.35
N GLU A 129 10.99 -21.01 -18.01
CA GLU A 129 12.19 -20.27 -18.41
C GLU A 129 13.46 -20.74 -17.67
N GLY A 130 13.33 -21.22 -16.43
CA GLY A 130 14.44 -21.79 -15.66
C GLY A 130 14.76 -23.25 -15.97
N LYS A 131 14.22 -23.81 -17.06
CA LYS A 131 14.33 -25.23 -17.44
C LYS A 131 14.97 -25.37 -18.82
#